data_AF-A0A3C0EWX1-F1
#
_entry.id   AF-A0A3C0EWX1-F1
#
_cell.length_a   1.000
_cell.length_b   1.000
_cell.length_c   1.000
_cell.angle_alpha   90.00
_cell.angle_beta   90.00
_cell.angle_gamma   90.00
#
_symmetry.space_group_name_H-M   'P 1'
#
loop_
_entity.id
_entity.type
_entity.pdbx_description
1 polymer ?
#
loop_
_entity_poly.entity_id
_entity_poly.type
_entity_poly.pdbx_seq_one_letter_code
_entity_poly.pdbx_strand_id
1 'polypeptide(L)'
;MKKFFKWISIIIGTLVIALGLFLLSMRFSDGPREIFSGGPFTSGELAEAPENWSFLTDRGTIDFQTMDPDTSRTVWLAVHDRRLFLVSGYMNTGYGGIWKQWPHYLENDDRVILRIDGQLYEQRLQRITEGPEIVPVLDELARKYFP
;
A
#
# COMPACT_ATOMS: atom_id res chain seq x y z
N MET A 1 -19.60 40.12 5.89
CA MET A 1 -18.94 39.41 4.77
C MET A 1 -17.42 39.30 4.94
N LYS A 2 -16.62 40.39 4.99
CA LYS A 2 -15.14 40.30 5.11
C LYS A 2 -14.62 39.50 6.32
N LYS A 3 -15.24 39.65 7.51
CA LYS A 3 -14.88 38.88 8.71
C LYS A 3 -15.17 37.38 8.57
N PHE A 4 -16.26 37.03 7.89
CA PHE A 4 -16.65 35.63 7.63
C PHE A 4 -15.65 34.94 6.69
N PHE A 5 -15.28 35.58 5.58
CA PHE A 5 -14.24 35.08 4.68
C PHE A 5 -12.88 34.97 5.38
N LYS A 6 -12.50 35.92 6.23
CA LYS A 6 -11.26 35.85 7.03
C LYS A 6 -11.23 34.59 7.91
N TRP A 7 -12.31 34.29 8.63
CA TRP A 7 -12.38 33.11 9.48
C TRP A 7 -12.36 31.81 8.68
N ILE A 8 -13.05 31.75 7.53
CA ILE A 8 -12.99 30.60 6.62
C ILE A 8 -11.56 30.38 6.14
N SER A 9 -10.86 31.43 5.69
CA SER A 9 -9.48 31.30 5.22
C SER A 9 -8.54 30.82 6.32
N ILE A 10 -8.73 31.30 7.55
CA ILE A 10 -7.94 30.83 8.71
C ILE A 10 -8.21 29.34 8.96
N ILE A 11 -9.49 28.92 9.00
CA ILE A 11 -9.85 27.52 9.24
C ILE A 11 -9.26 26.61 8.15
N ILE A 12 -9.41 26.97 6.88
CA ILE A 12 -8.85 26.21 5.77
C ILE A 12 -7.33 26.14 5.89
N GLY A 13 -6.66 27.27 6.14
CA GLY A 13 -5.21 27.32 6.32
C GLY A 13 -4.73 26.43 7.46
N THR A 14 -5.40 26.47 8.61
CA THR A 14 -5.10 25.61 9.75
C THR A 14 -5.30 24.13 9.42
N LEU A 15 -6.39 23.75 8.74
CA LEU A 15 -6.64 22.37 8.34
C LEU A 15 -5.57 21.84 7.37
N VAL A 16 -5.14 22.67 6.41
CA VAL A 16 -4.07 22.30 5.47
C VAL A 16 -2.74 22.09 6.20
N ILE A 17 -2.39 22.99 7.13
CA ILE A 17 -1.17 22.84 7.93
C ILE A 17 -1.25 21.60 8.82
N ALA A 18 -2.38 21.37 9.48
CA ALA A 18 -2.59 20.20 10.33
C ALA A 18 -2.47 18.89 9.52
N LEU A 19 -3.06 18.84 8.32
CA LEU A 19 -2.92 17.70 7.43
C LEU A 19 -1.48 17.49 6.97
N GLY A 20 -0.76 18.57 6.62
CA GLY A 20 0.65 18.50 6.23
C GLY A 20 1.54 17.95 7.36
N LEU A 21 1.34 18.45 8.59
CA LEU A 21 2.04 17.96 9.78
C LEU A 21 1.70 16.50 10.08
N PHE A 22 0.44 16.11 9.93
CA PHE A 22 0.01 14.72 10.08
C PHE A 22 0.71 13.80 9.06
N LEU A 23 0.70 14.15 7.78
CA LEU A 23 1.35 13.37 6.72
C LEU A 23 2.88 13.29 6.89
N LEU A 24 3.50 14.35 7.42
CA LEU A 24 4.91 14.32 7.80
C LEU A 24 5.14 13.38 8.99
N SER A 25 4.30 13.44 10.02
CA SER A 25 4.41 12.56 11.19
C SER A 25 4.28 11.08 10.83
N MET A 26 3.44 10.75 9.83
CA MET A 26 3.29 9.40 9.30
C MET A 26 4.61 8.83 8.73
N ARG A 27 5.55 9.66 8.28
CA ARG A 27 6.87 9.17 7.83
C ARG A 27 7.73 8.57 8.94
N PHE A 28 7.38 8.84 10.20
CA PHE A 28 8.05 8.32 11.37
C PHE A 28 7.22 7.24 12.07
N SER A 29 6.09 6.82 11.48
CA SER A 29 5.29 5.71 12.03
C SER A 29 5.85 4.36 11.61
N ASP A 30 5.65 3.37 12.48
CA ASP A 30 5.98 1.98 12.24
C ASP A 30 4.97 1.32 11.27
N GLY A 31 5.22 1.50 9.98
CA GLY A 31 4.29 1.06 8.96
C GLY A 31 3.15 2.04 8.70
N PRO A 32 2.24 1.69 7.77
CA PRO A 32 1.15 2.56 7.34
C PRO A 32 0.00 2.58 8.34
N ARG A 33 -0.93 3.51 8.13
CA ARG A 33 -2.23 3.54 8.81
C ARG A 33 -3.33 3.66 7.79
N GLU A 34 -4.04 2.56 7.57
CA GLU A 34 -5.11 2.46 6.58
C GLU A 34 -4.63 2.94 5.19
N ILE A 35 -5.16 4.06 4.70
CA ILE A 35 -4.83 4.64 3.40
C ILE A 35 -3.57 5.51 3.42
N PHE A 36 -3.03 5.82 4.61
CA PHE A 36 -1.88 6.69 4.76
C PHE A 36 -0.59 5.88 4.76
N SER A 37 0.29 6.14 3.80
CA SER A 37 1.63 5.59 3.78
C SER A 37 2.41 5.96 5.05
N GLY A 38 3.19 5.02 5.54
CA GLY A 38 4.01 5.17 6.74
C GLY A 38 5.51 5.20 6.45
N GLY A 39 6.29 5.28 7.53
CA GLY A 39 7.72 5.01 7.53
C GLY A 39 8.05 3.53 7.37
N PRO A 40 9.34 3.16 7.48
CA PRO A 40 9.74 1.76 7.45
C PRO A 40 9.19 1.00 8.65
N PHE A 41 9.08 -0.32 8.52
CA PHE A 41 8.73 -1.21 9.61
C PHE A 41 9.85 -1.21 10.66
N THR A 42 9.47 -0.91 11.89
CA THR A 42 10.37 -0.94 13.06
C THR A 42 10.01 -2.06 14.03
N SER A 43 8.84 -2.69 13.85
CA SER A 43 8.42 -3.88 14.58
C SER A 43 8.02 -5.03 13.67
N GLY A 44 8.06 -6.22 14.26
CA GLY A 44 7.78 -7.49 13.64
C GLY A 44 8.98 -8.43 13.75
N GLU A 45 8.72 -9.71 13.50
CA GLU A 45 9.74 -10.76 13.55
C GLU A 45 10.05 -11.24 12.15
N LEU A 46 11.33 -11.35 11.80
CA LEU A 46 11.72 -11.88 10.50
C LEU A 46 11.34 -13.36 10.42
N ALA A 47 10.61 -13.72 9.37
CA ALA A 47 10.18 -15.08 9.09
C ALA A 47 10.56 -15.50 7.67
N GLU A 48 10.72 -16.81 7.51
CA GLU A 48 10.89 -17.38 6.18
C GLU A 48 9.57 -17.32 5.40
N ALA A 49 9.68 -16.97 4.12
CA ALA A 49 8.53 -16.88 3.24
C ALA A 49 7.86 -18.26 3.05
N PRO A 50 6.54 -18.37 3.24
CA PRO A 50 5.85 -19.63 3.00
C PRO A 50 5.85 -19.97 1.50
N GLU A 51 6.02 -21.25 1.17
CA GLU A 51 5.82 -21.74 -0.20
C GLU A 51 4.35 -21.67 -0.66
N ASN A 52 3.43 -21.52 0.29
CA ASN A 52 2.00 -21.51 0.04
C ASN A 52 1.29 -20.35 0.74
N TRP A 53 0.81 -19.40 -0.05
CA TRP A 53 0.09 -18.21 0.41
C TRP A 53 -1.42 -18.41 0.57
N SER A 54 -1.94 -19.63 0.45
CA SER A 54 -3.39 -19.92 0.51
C SER A 54 -4.07 -19.48 1.81
N PHE A 55 -3.33 -19.32 2.91
CA PHE A 55 -3.87 -18.77 4.16
C PHE A 55 -4.32 -17.31 4.04
N LEU A 56 -3.88 -16.59 3.00
CA LEU A 56 -4.30 -15.23 2.68
C LEU A 56 -5.49 -15.15 1.71
N THR A 57 -6.09 -16.29 1.34
CA THR A 57 -7.16 -16.34 0.33
C THR A 57 -8.29 -15.38 0.66
N ASP A 58 -8.77 -15.32 1.90
CA ASP A 58 -9.85 -14.40 2.28
C ASP A 58 -9.35 -13.10 2.94
N ARG A 59 -8.03 -12.90 3.00
CA ARG A 59 -7.47 -11.66 3.53
C ARG A 59 -7.61 -10.53 2.51
N GLY A 60 -8.15 -9.40 2.97
CA GLY A 60 -8.38 -8.22 2.15
C GLY A 60 -7.16 -7.30 2.01
N THR A 61 -6.30 -7.16 3.00
CA THR A 61 -5.14 -6.27 2.89
C THR A 61 -3.93 -6.78 3.65
N ILE A 62 -2.74 -6.40 3.18
CA ILE A 62 -1.49 -6.54 3.92
C ILE A 62 -0.71 -5.23 3.84
N ASP A 63 0.22 -5.05 4.77
CA ASP A 63 1.18 -3.96 4.69
C ASP A 63 2.42 -4.44 3.95
N PHE A 64 2.98 -3.58 3.12
CA PHE A 64 4.30 -3.82 2.54
C PHE A 64 5.15 -2.55 2.50
N GLN A 65 6.46 -2.73 2.55
CA GLN A 65 7.47 -1.69 2.50
C GLN A 65 8.35 -1.85 1.25
N THR A 66 8.63 -0.72 0.59
CA THR A 66 9.68 -0.60 -0.43
C THR A 66 11.02 -0.23 0.20
N MET A 67 12.14 -0.52 -0.45
CA MET A 67 13.48 -0.21 0.10
C MET A 67 13.95 1.21 -0.24
N ASP A 68 13.61 1.71 -1.43
CA ASP A 68 13.94 3.07 -1.85
C ASP A 68 12.75 3.71 -2.61
N PRO A 69 12.05 4.70 -2.02
CA PRO A 69 12.19 5.16 -0.65
C PRO A 69 11.72 4.10 0.36
N ASP A 70 12.26 4.13 1.57
CA ASP A 70 11.97 3.27 2.72
C ASP A 70 10.60 3.58 3.33
N THR A 71 9.55 3.33 2.56
CA THR A 71 8.17 3.70 2.91
C THR A 71 7.24 2.51 2.80
N SER A 72 6.25 2.50 3.67
CA SER A 72 5.29 1.42 3.78
C SER A 72 3.88 1.85 3.39
N ARG A 73 3.05 0.90 2.98
CA ARG A 73 1.65 1.12 2.59
C ARG A 73 0.83 -0.16 2.68
N THR A 74 -0.47 0.02 2.86
CA THR A 74 -1.43 -1.08 2.79
C THR A 74 -1.81 -1.34 1.34
N VAL A 75 -1.78 -2.61 0.92
CA VAL A 75 -2.15 -3.05 -0.43
C VAL A 75 -3.23 -4.12 -0.42
N TRP A 76 -3.96 -4.17 -1.53
CA TRP A 76 -4.87 -5.25 -1.85
C TRP A 76 -4.10 -6.44 -2.41
N LEU A 77 -4.63 -7.63 -2.19
CA LEU A 77 -4.01 -8.87 -2.59
C LEU A 77 -5.03 -9.87 -3.15
N ALA A 78 -4.54 -10.71 -4.04
CA ALA A 78 -5.19 -11.93 -4.46
C ALA A 78 -4.26 -13.12 -4.21
N VAL A 79 -4.86 -14.29 -4.00
CA VAL A 79 -4.12 -15.54 -3.97
C VAL A 79 -4.65 -16.41 -5.09
N HIS A 80 -3.73 -16.91 -5.92
CA HIS A 80 -4.07 -17.83 -7.00
C HIS A 80 -2.94 -18.86 -7.13
N ASP A 81 -3.28 -20.13 -7.26
CA ASP A 81 -2.31 -21.24 -7.33
C ASP A 81 -1.23 -21.20 -6.24
N ARG A 82 -1.64 -20.92 -4.99
CA ARG A 82 -0.76 -20.79 -3.81
C ARG A 82 0.22 -19.60 -3.86
N ARG A 83 0.17 -18.76 -4.90
CA ARG A 83 1.00 -17.57 -5.06
C ARG A 83 0.25 -16.31 -4.61
N LEU A 84 0.99 -15.38 -4.02
CA LEU A 84 0.48 -14.07 -3.63
C LEU A 84 0.66 -13.07 -4.78
N PHE A 85 -0.40 -12.33 -5.09
CA PHE A 85 -0.41 -11.26 -6.08
C PHE A 85 -0.83 -9.97 -5.42
N LEU A 86 -0.04 -8.91 -5.64
CA LEU A 86 -0.34 -7.57 -5.16
C LEU A 86 -0.78 -6.71 -6.32
N VAL A 87 -1.82 -5.92 -6.11
CA VAL A 87 -2.41 -5.15 -7.20
C VAL A 87 -2.15 -3.68 -7.00
N SER A 88 -1.55 -3.08 -8.03
CA SER A 88 -1.32 -1.65 -8.14
C SER A 88 -2.53 -0.88 -8.67
N GLY A 89 -3.73 -1.46 -8.65
CA GLY A 89 -4.97 -0.87 -9.16
C GLY A 89 -5.18 0.58 -8.69
N TYR A 90 -5.86 1.41 -9.48
CA TYR A 90 -6.00 2.88 -9.39
C TYR A 90 -4.90 3.74 -10.05
N MET A 91 -3.82 3.18 -10.62
CA MET A 91 -2.84 3.97 -11.40
C MET A 91 -3.45 4.75 -12.57
N ASN A 92 -4.56 4.27 -13.14
CA ASN A 92 -5.21 4.88 -14.31
C ASN A 92 -6.30 5.91 -13.96
N THR A 93 -6.49 6.24 -12.68
CA THR A 93 -7.43 7.30 -12.26
C THR A 93 -6.65 8.57 -11.95
N GLY A 94 -7.18 9.75 -12.32
CA GLY A 94 -6.44 11.03 -12.19
C GLY A 94 -5.89 11.26 -10.79
N TYR A 95 -6.70 11.04 -9.75
CA TYR A 95 -6.25 11.14 -8.36
C TYR A 95 -5.38 9.94 -7.97
N GLY A 96 -5.73 8.71 -8.31
CA GLY A 96 -4.97 7.51 -7.92
C GLY A 96 -3.54 7.45 -8.46
N GLY A 97 -3.28 8.02 -9.65
CA GLY A 97 -1.93 8.08 -10.25
C GLY A 97 -0.98 9.01 -9.48
N ILE A 98 -1.48 10.10 -8.89
CA ILE A 98 -0.68 10.99 -8.03
C ILE A 98 -0.33 10.28 -6.72
N TRP A 99 -1.24 9.46 -6.19
CA TRP A 99 -1.09 8.80 -4.90
C TRP A 99 -0.33 7.47 -4.94
N LYS A 100 -0.26 6.76 -6.08
CA LYS A 100 0.35 5.42 -6.18
C LYS A 100 1.61 5.39 -7.06
N GLN A 101 2.70 5.92 -6.53
CA GLN A 101 4.01 5.95 -7.20
C GLN A 101 4.86 4.70 -7.00
N TRP A 102 4.53 3.86 -6.01
CA TRP A 102 5.35 2.70 -5.64
C TRP A 102 5.67 1.69 -6.74
N PRO A 103 4.78 1.42 -7.72
CA PRO A 103 5.12 0.44 -8.75
C PRO A 103 6.31 0.88 -9.61
N HIS A 104 6.57 2.19 -9.69
CA HIS A 104 7.72 2.73 -10.41
C HIS A 104 9.04 2.53 -9.64
N TYR A 105 9.00 2.56 -8.30
CA TYR A 105 10.20 2.31 -7.48
C TYR A 105 10.74 0.89 -7.68
N LEU A 106 9.84 -0.06 -7.94
CA LEU A 106 10.18 -1.47 -8.16
C LEU A 106 10.92 -1.74 -9.47
N GLU A 107 10.96 -0.77 -10.39
CA GLU A 107 11.78 -0.88 -11.61
C GLU A 107 13.28 -0.77 -11.26
N ASN A 108 13.62 -0.06 -10.17
CA ASN A 108 15.00 0.13 -9.72
C ASN A 108 15.39 -0.85 -8.59
N ASP A 109 14.48 -1.09 -7.63
CA ASP A 109 14.68 -2.03 -6.53
C ASP A 109 13.40 -2.82 -6.27
N ASP A 110 13.40 -4.09 -6.69
CA ASP A 110 12.27 -5.00 -6.59
C ASP A 110 12.10 -5.63 -5.21
N ARG A 111 13.03 -5.36 -4.27
CA ARG A 111 12.95 -5.87 -2.91
C ARG A 111 11.84 -5.17 -2.14
N VAL A 112 11.11 -5.97 -1.38
CA VAL A 112 10.08 -5.49 -0.46
C VAL A 112 10.08 -6.30 0.82
N ILE A 113 9.45 -5.75 1.85
CA ILE A 113 9.13 -6.48 3.09
C ILE A 113 7.60 -6.51 3.19
N LEU A 114 7.02 -7.69 3.37
CA LEU A 114 5.61 -7.85 3.71
C LEU A 114 5.46 -7.96 5.22
N ARG A 115 4.50 -7.27 5.82
CA ARG A 115 4.16 -7.45 7.23
C ARG A 115 2.77 -8.04 7.36
N ILE A 116 2.70 -9.24 7.94
CA ILE A 116 1.46 -10.01 8.10
C ILE A 116 1.43 -10.56 9.51
N ASP A 117 0.43 -10.15 10.30
CA ASP A 117 0.19 -10.64 11.66
C ASP A 117 1.45 -10.61 12.56
N GLY A 118 2.27 -9.56 12.42
CA GLY A 118 3.50 -9.34 13.18
C GLY A 118 4.76 -10.01 12.60
N GLN A 119 4.62 -10.80 11.53
CA GLN A 119 5.75 -11.42 10.85
C GLN A 119 6.18 -10.60 9.63
N LEU A 120 7.49 -10.50 9.41
CA LEU A 120 8.14 -9.81 8.32
C LEU A 120 8.68 -10.82 7.31
N TYR A 121 8.25 -10.71 6.07
CA TYR A 121 8.69 -11.55 4.97
C TYR A 121 9.41 -10.72 3.93
N GLU A 122 10.72 -10.89 3.82
CA GLU A 122 11.49 -10.30 2.71
C GLU A 122 11.12 -10.99 1.40
N GLN A 123 10.80 -10.21 0.38
CA GLN A 123 10.33 -10.68 -0.93
C GLN A 123 10.94 -9.87 -2.07
N ARG A 124 10.79 -10.40 -3.28
CA ARG A 124 11.04 -9.66 -4.53
C ARG A 124 9.79 -9.65 -5.38
N LEU A 125 9.37 -8.47 -5.82
CA LEU A 125 8.19 -8.32 -6.65
C LEU A 125 8.54 -8.43 -8.13
N GLN A 126 7.85 -9.34 -8.81
CA GLN A 126 7.86 -9.38 -10.26
C GLN A 126 6.61 -8.69 -10.81
N ARG A 127 6.81 -7.69 -11.67
CA ARG A 127 5.69 -7.06 -12.38
C ARG A 127 5.18 -8.01 -13.47
N ILE A 128 3.89 -8.31 -13.43
CA ILE A 128 3.22 -9.17 -14.41
C ILE A 128 2.16 -8.33 -15.12
N THR A 129 2.17 -8.36 -16.45
CA THR A 129 1.22 -7.62 -17.30
C THR A 129 0.48 -8.51 -18.31
N GLU A 130 0.93 -9.75 -18.46
CA GLU A 130 0.40 -10.76 -19.36
C GLU A 130 0.65 -12.14 -18.74
N GLY A 131 -0.09 -13.15 -19.21
CA GLY A 131 0.04 -14.52 -18.73
C GLY A 131 -1.29 -15.16 -18.30
N PRO A 132 -1.31 -16.49 -18.11
CA PRO A 132 -2.51 -17.23 -17.72
C PRO A 132 -3.05 -16.83 -16.34
N GLU A 133 -2.22 -16.27 -15.46
CA GLU A 133 -2.62 -15.85 -14.12
C GLU A 133 -3.47 -14.57 -14.09
N ILE A 134 -3.46 -13.76 -15.16
CA ILE A 134 -4.05 -12.42 -15.14
C ILE A 134 -5.56 -12.49 -14.87
N VAL A 135 -6.30 -13.30 -15.65
CA VAL A 135 -7.76 -13.39 -15.51
C VAL A 135 -8.16 -13.97 -14.15
N PRO A 136 -7.63 -15.12 -13.69
CA PRO A 136 -7.97 -15.66 -12.37
C PRO A 136 -7.65 -14.72 -11.20
N VAL A 137 -6.52 -14.00 -11.28
CA VAL A 137 -6.15 -13.01 -10.26
C VAL A 137 -7.15 -11.85 -10.26
N LEU A 138 -7.53 -11.34 -11.43
CA LEU A 138 -8.53 -10.26 -11.53
C LEU A 138 -9.92 -10.70 -11.02
N ASP A 139 -10.33 -11.93 -11.30
CA ASP A 139 -11.59 -12.50 -10.80
C ASP A 139 -11.58 -12.58 -9.27
N GLU A 140 -10.45 -12.98 -8.68
CA GLU A 140 -10.29 -13.05 -7.23
C GLU A 140 -10.33 -11.65 -6.58
N LEU A 141 -9.80 -10.62 -7.24
CA LEU A 141 -9.95 -9.24 -6.78
C LEU A 141 -11.40 -8.75 -6.91
N ALA A 142 -12.07 -9.10 -8.01
CA ALA A 142 -13.48 -8.77 -8.20
C ALA A 142 -14.32 -9.35 -7.05
N ARG A 143 -14.12 -10.65 -6.75
CA ARG A 143 -14.75 -11.35 -5.62
C ARG A 143 -14.52 -10.63 -4.29
N LYS A 144 -13.30 -10.15 -4.02
CA LYS A 144 -12.93 -9.56 -2.72
C LYS A 144 -13.40 -8.12 -2.54
N TYR A 145 -13.29 -7.29 -3.57
CA TYR A 145 -13.38 -5.83 -3.41
C TYR A 145 -14.51 -5.17 -4.21
N PHE A 146 -15.18 -5.91 -5.10
CA PHE A 146 -16.23 -5.40 -5.99
C PHE A 146 -17.49 -6.29 -5.96
N PRO A 147 -18.12 -6.49 -4.78
CA PRO A 147 -19.33 -7.29 -4.64
C PRO A 147 -20.58 -6.64 -5.26
#